data_AF-A0A2E6FCW6-F1
#
_entry.id   AF-A0A2E6FCW6-F1
#
_cell.length_a   1.000
_cell.length_b   1.000
_cell.length_c   1.000
_cell.angle_alpha   90.00
_cell.angle_beta   90.00
_cell.angle_gamma   90.00
#
_symmetry.space_group_name_H-M   'P 1'
#
loop_
_entity.id
_entity.type
_entity.pdbx_description
1 polymer ?
#
loop_
_entity_poly.entity_id
_entity_poly.type
_entity_poly.pdbx_seq_one_letter_code
_entity_poly.pdbx_strand_id
1 'polypeptide(L)'
;MAAPATSPPGSTPIFRRKWQLPFPLNIYQSSIGRKWVMALTGIGLLGFVVVHMIGNLHIYEGPVQSHEYAESLRSLGGGLMPRTFLLWVLRLGLAGMFVLHIHSAYSLKERSRKASDKADFIGGEKKYHSKRDYVAANYASRTMRWTGPIILLYLLFHLADLTWGWWLGDNYVLGDPYHNVVASLSNLPVAIIYVVANVALVIHIFHGTWSLFQSLGINNPKYNELRRTLAKLVAGVILVGNLSFPVLVQTGLIDDDNRTCDVGDVTCLEHQAEKH
;
A
#
# COMPACT_ATOMS: atom_id res chain seq x y z
N MET A 1 -7.47 -62.36 20.30
CA MET A 1 -8.35 -61.18 20.14
C MET A 1 -7.57 -59.96 20.61
N ALA A 2 -7.06 -59.14 19.68
CA ALA A 2 -6.34 -57.92 20.02
C ALA A 2 -7.34 -56.77 20.22
N ALA A 3 -7.21 -56.03 21.32
CA ALA A 3 -8.04 -54.87 21.61
C ALA A 3 -7.80 -53.76 20.56
N PRO A 4 -8.84 -53.04 20.11
CA PRO A 4 -8.66 -51.94 19.18
C PRO A 4 -7.93 -50.79 19.89
N ALA A 5 -6.87 -50.29 19.26
CA ALA A 5 -6.13 -49.13 19.74
C ALA A 5 -7.05 -47.88 19.72
N THR A 6 -7.44 -47.41 20.90
CA THR A 6 -8.11 -46.12 21.04
C THR A 6 -7.09 -45.02 20.79
N SER A 7 -7.19 -44.36 19.63
CA SER A 7 -6.43 -43.14 19.37
C SER A 7 -6.78 -42.10 20.45
N PRO A 8 -5.82 -41.38 21.04
CA PRO A 8 -6.12 -40.31 21.97
C PRO A 8 -7.00 -39.26 21.27
N PRO A 9 -7.92 -38.57 21.98
CA PRO A 9 -8.76 -37.55 21.38
C PRO A 9 -7.88 -36.42 20.83
N GLY A 10 -7.57 -36.51 19.53
CA GLY A 10 -6.93 -35.43 18.80
C GLY A 10 -7.82 -34.20 18.88
N SER A 11 -7.24 -33.06 19.22
CA SER A 11 -7.94 -31.78 19.29
C SER A 11 -8.80 -31.60 18.04
N THR A 12 -10.11 -31.56 18.23
CA THR A 12 -11.05 -31.31 17.13
C THR A 12 -10.67 -29.97 16.50
N PRO A 13 -10.41 -29.92 15.17
CA PRO A 13 -10.10 -28.66 14.54
C PRO A 13 -11.30 -27.73 14.73
N ILE A 14 -11.06 -26.59 15.39
CA ILE A 14 -12.06 -25.54 15.66
C ILE A 14 -12.76 -25.10 14.36
N PHE A 15 -12.12 -25.31 13.20
CA PHE A 15 -12.67 -25.03 11.88
C PHE A 15 -12.81 -26.31 11.03
N ARG A 16 -14.02 -26.89 10.95
CA ARG A 16 -14.34 -27.91 9.94
C ARG A 16 -14.44 -27.24 8.56
N ARG A 17 -13.62 -27.67 7.60
CA ARG A 17 -13.76 -27.25 6.20
C ARG A 17 -15.00 -27.93 5.61
N LYS A 18 -16.06 -27.17 5.35
CA LYS A 18 -17.25 -27.68 4.65
C LYS A 18 -16.97 -28.07 3.19
N TRP A 19 -15.99 -27.44 2.55
CA TRP A 19 -15.64 -27.66 1.15
C TRP A 19 -14.11 -27.58 0.94
N GLN A 20 -13.52 -28.62 0.35
CA GLN A 20 -12.10 -28.63 -0.05
C GLN A 20 -12.00 -28.13 -1.49
N LEU A 21 -11.34 -26.99 -1.70
CA LEU A 21 -11.09 -26.46 -3.04
C LEU A 21 -9.93 -27.25 -3.70
N PRO A 22 -9.87 -27.30 -5.05
CA PRO A 22 -8.75 -27.93 -5.76
C PRO A 22 -7.42 -27.19 -5.49
N PHE A 23 -6.29 -27.87 -5.71
CA PHE A 23 -4.97 -27.25 -5.68
C PHE A 23 -4.86 -26.19 -6.79
N PRO A 24 -4.27 -25.00 -6.53
CA PRO A 24 -3.59 -24.55 -5.31
C PRO A 24 -4.49 -23.82 -4.28
N LEU A 25 -5.77 -23.60 -4.57
CA LEU A 25 -6.70 -22.84 -3.71
C LEU A 25 -6.89 -23.46 -2.31
N ASN A 26 -6.69 -24.78 -2.18
CA ASN A 26 -6.66 -25.49 -0.90
C ASN A 26 -5.63 -24.91 0.11
N ILE A 27 -4.46 -24.48 -0.38
CA ILE A 27 -3.39 -23.91 0.46
C ILE A 27 -3.87 -22.58 1.05
N TYR A 28 -4.56 -21.76 0.26
CA TYR A 28 -5.15 -20.50 0.73
C TYR A 28 -6.24 -20.72 1.79
N GLN A 29 -6.90 -21.88 1.82
CA GLN A 29 -7.89 -22.19 2.86
C GLN A 29 -7.27 -22.37 4.25
N SER A 30 -5.95 -22.55 4.35
CA SER A 30 -5.23 -22.64 5.63
C SER A 30 -4.96 -21.26 6.25
N SER A 31 -4.72 -21.22 7.56
CA SER A 31 -4.28 -19.98 8.23
C SER A 31 -2.85 -19.60 7.88
N ILE A 32 -2.02 -20.57 7.45
CA ILE A 32 -0.65 -20.31 7.01
C ILE A 32 -0.65 -19.69 5.61
N GLY A 33 -1.40 -20.26 4.66
CA GLY A 33 -1.50 -19.76 3.29
C GLY A 33 -2.00 -18.32 3.20
N ARG A 34 -2.96 -17.92 4.04
CA ARG A 34 -3.43 -16.53 4.11
C ARG A 34 -2.37 -15.56 4.63
N LYS A 35 -1.55 -15.98 5.60
CA LYS A 35 -0.43 -15.16 6.10
C LYS A 35 0.62 -14.96 5.01
N TRP A 36 0.91 -16.01 4.24
CA TRP A 36 1.79 -15.92 3.07
C TRP A 36 1.24 -14.96 2.02
N VAL A 37 -0.04 -15.06 1.66
CA VAL A 37 -0.67 -14.11 0.73
C VAL A 37 -0.61 -12.69 1.27
N MET A 38 -0.97 -12.46 2.54
CA MET A 38 -0.88 -11.13 3.16
C MET A 38 0.54 -10.55 3.15
N ALA A 39 1.56 -11.38 3.39
CA ALA A 39 2.96 -10.97 3.37
C ALA A 39 3.43 -10.65 1.94
N LEU A 40 3.16 -11.53 0.97
CA LEU A 40 3.57 -11.34 -0.43
C LEU A 40 2.88 -10.15 -1.08
N THR A 41 1.58 -9.98 -0.86
CA THR A 41 0.87 -8.78 -1.34
C THR A 41 1.36 -7.53 -0.63
N GLY A 42 1.68 -7.61 0.67
CA GLY A 42 2.30 -6.51 1.41
C GLY A 42 3.65 -6.08 0.84
N ILE A 43 4.51 -7.03 0.43
CA ILE A 43 5.79 -6.75 -0.25
C ILE A 43 5.53 -6.04 -1.58
N GLY A 44 4.63 -6.58 -2.41
CA GLY A 44 4.32 -5.99 -3.72
C GLY A 44 3.75 -4.58 -3.61
N LEU A 45 2.84 -4.35 -2.67
CA LEU A 45 2.25 -3.03 -2.42
C LEU A 45 3.27 -2.04 -1.85
N LEU A 46 4.17 -2.48 -0.95
CA LEU A 46 5.26 -1.63 -0.46
C LEU A 46 6.21 -1.25 -1.60
N GLY A 47 6.58 -2.21 -2.45
CA GLY A 47 7.40 -1.96 -3.63
C GLY A 47 6.74 -0.93 -4.56
N PHE A 48 5.42 -1.04 -4.78
CA PHE A 48 4.68 -0.05 -5.53
C PHE A 48 4.71 1.33 -4.87
N VAL A 49 4.48 1.46 -3.57
CA VAL A 49 4.54 2.76 -2.88
C VAL A 49 5.91 3.42 -3.08
N VAL A 50 6.99 2.65 -3.00
CA VAL A 50 8.36 3.16 -3.22
C VAL A 50 8.54 3.62 -4.67
N VAL A 51 8.23 2.78 -5.65
CA VAL A 51 8.38 3.13 -7.08
C VAL A 51 7.46 4.29 -7.46
N HIS A 52 6.25 4.33 -6.91
CA HIS A 52 5.29 5.41 -7.12
C HIS A 52 5.80 6.74 -6.54
N MET A 53 6.35 6.72 -5.33
CA MET A 53 7.00 7.90 -4.74
C MET A 53 8.17 8.37 -5.61
N ILE A 54 9.04 7.46 -6.07
CA ILE A 54 10.17 7.78 -6.96
C ILE A 54 9.67 8.42 -8.25
N GLY A 55 8.64 7.84 -8.88
CA GLY A 55 8.03 8.42 -10.07
C GLY A 55 7.46 9.82 -9.83
N ASN A 56 6.88 10.06 -8.65
CA ASN A 56 6.38 11.38 -8.28
C ASN A 56 7.50 12.41 -8.04
N LEU A 57 8.75 11.99 -7.80
CA LEU A 57 9.88 12.92 -7.67
C LEU A 57 10.14 13.70 -8.97
N HIS A 58 9.73 13.19 -10.13
CA HIS A 58 9.82 13.92 -11.41
C HIS A 58 9.04 15.25 -11.39
N ILE A 59 8.11 15.45 -10.45
CA ILE A 59 7.48 16.76 -10.22
C ILE A 59 8.52 17.83 -9.89
N TYR A 60 9.61 17.48 -9.20
CA TYR A 60 10.70 18.43 -8.89
C TYR A 60 11.54 18.82 -10.11
N GLU A 61 11.45 18.05 -11.19
CA GLU A 61 12.19 18.32 -12.42
C GLU A 61 11.44 19.28 -13.35
N GLY A 62 10.11 19.39 -13.16
CA GLY A 62 9.25 20.33 -13.87
C GLY A 62 8.22 19.66 -14.79
N PRO A 63 7.41 20.45 -15.52
CA PRO A 63 6.29 19.96 -16.32
C PRO A 63 6.71 19.01 -17.46
N VAL A 64 7.79 19.34 -18.17
CA VAL A 64 8.25 18.57 -19.34
C VAL A 64 8.73 17.18 -18.93
N GLN A 65 9.62 17.09 -17.92
CA GLN A 65 10.17 15.82 -17.44
C GLN A 65 9.09 14.95 -16.78
N SER A 66 8.15 15.57 -16.07
CA SER A 66 6.99 14.87 -15.51
C SER A 66 6.12 14.25 -16.61
N HIS A 67 5.88 15.00 -17.69
CA HIS A 67 5.14 14.51 -18.85
C HIS A 67 5.89 13.39 -19.58
N GLU A 68 7.19 13.58 -19.86
CA GLU A 68 8.05 12.59 -20.50
C GLU A 68 8.06 11.27 -19.73
N TYR A 69 8.26 11.32 -18.41
CA TYR A 69 8.20 10.15 -17.55
C TYR A 69 6.84 9.45 -17.65
N ALA A 70 5.74 10.20 -17.58
CA ALA A 70 4.38 9.64 -17.71
C ALA A 70 4.14 9.00 -19.09
N GLU A 71 4.70 9.55 -20.17
CA GLU A 71 4.63 8.96 -21.50
C GLU A 71 5.50 7.70 -21.63
N SER A 72 6.71 7.71 -21.09
CA SER A 72 7.60 6.54 -21.05
C SER A 72 6.94 5.34 -20.36
N LEU A 73 6.15 5.60 -19.32
CA LEU A 73 5.38 4.57 -18.64
C LEU A 73 4.34 3.93 -19.58
N ARG A 74 3.69 4.73 -20.43
CA ARG A 74 2.69 4.22 -21.40
C ARG A 74 3.33 3.39 -22.50
N SER A 75 4.62 3.55 -22.75
CA SER A 75 5.39 2.83 -23.77
C SER A 75 6.40 1.82 -23.19
N LEU A 76 6.31 1.45 -21.90
CA LEU A 76 7.22 0.52 -21.21
C LEU A 76 7.51 -0.82 -21.93
N GLY A 77 6.62 -1.27 -22.81
CA GLY A 77 6.79 -2.50 -23.60
C GLY A 77 7.55 -2.31 -24.91
N GLY A 78 7.97 -1.08 -25.22
CA GLY A 78 8.50 -0.68 -26.52
C GLY A 78 7.57 -1.09 -27.67
N GLY A 79 8.16 -1.46 -28.79
CA GLY A 79 7.43 -2.03 -29.92
C GLY A 79 6.99 -3.50 -29.75
N LEU A 80 7.32 -4.15 -28.62
CA LEU A 80 6.97 -5.56 -28.38
C LEU A 80 5.53 -5.74 -27.90
N MET A 81 4.95 -4.73 -27.25
CA MET A 81 3.57 -4.77 -26.75
C MET A 81 2.82 -3.47 -27.08
N PRO A 82 1.48 -3.50 -27.20
CA PRO A 82 0.71 -2.29 -27.44
C PRO A 82 0.92 -1.22 -26.35
N ARG A 83 0.85 0.06 -26.74
CA ARG A 83 0.87 1.19 -25.80
C ARG A 83 -0.15 0.96 -24.69
N THR A 84 0.22 1.26 -23.45
CA THR A 84 -0.54 1.08 -22.20
C THR A 84 -0.79 -0.36 -21.76
N PHE A 85 -0.50 -1.38 -22.56
CA PHE A 85 -0.82 -2.77 -22.21
C PHE A 85 -0.13 -3.21 -20.89
N LEU A 86 1.19 -3.01 -20.79
CA LEU A 86 1.93 -3.36 -19.57
C LEU A 86 1.44 -2.55 -18.36
N LEU A 87 1.10 -1.27 -18.53
CA LEU A 87 0.53 -0.46 -17.46
C LEU A 87 -0.80 -1.02 -16.95
N TRP A 88 -1.66 -1.49 -17.84
CA TRP A 88 -2.92 -2.13 -17.44
C TRP A 88 -2.67 -3.43 -16.69
N VAL A 89 -1.72 -4.25 -17.12
CA VAL A 89 -1.32 -5.47 -16.39
C VAL A 89 -0.82 -5.12 -14.99
N LEU A 90 0.07 -4.12 -14.87
CA LEU A 90 0.57 -3.64 -13.56
C LEU A 90 -0.57 -3.11 -12.68
N ARG A 91 -1.49 -2.31 -13.25
CA ARG A 91 -2.64 -1.75 -12.55
C ARG A 91 -3.60 -2.83 -12.04
N LEU A 92 -3.98 -3.79 -12.89
CA LEU A 92 -4.84 -4.91 -12.50
C LEU A 92 -4.16 -5.82 -11.50
N GLY A 93 -2.85 -6.06 -11.66
CA GLY A 93 -2.03 -6.81 -10.71
C GLY A 93 -2.00 -6.14 -9.33
N LEU A 94 -1.79 -4.82 -9.27
CA LEU A 94 -1.81 -4.04 -8.03
C LEU A 94 -3.19 -4.05 -7.37
N ALA A 95 -4.26 -3.83 -8.15
CA ALA A 95 -5.62 -3.93 -7.66
C ALA A 95 -5.91 -5.32 -7.07
N GLY A 96 -5.49 -6.38 -7.77
CA GLY A 96 -5.59 -7.76 -7.29
C GLY A 96 -4.82 -7.99 -5.98
N MET A 97 -3.58 -7.54 -5.89
CA MET A 97 -2.77 -7.62 -4.67
C MET A 97 -3.43 -6.87 -3.51
N PHE A 98 -3.97 -5.67 -3.75
CA PHE A 98 -4.66 -4.87 -2.75
C PHE A 98 -5.92 -5.55 -2.22
N VAL A 99 -6.77 -6.08 -3.11
CA VAL A 99 -7.97 -6.85 -2.72
C VAL A 99 -7.58 -8.10 -1.93
N LEU A 100 -6.58 -8.85 -2.38
CA LEU A 100 -6.08 -10.03 -1.67
C LEU A 100 -5.46 -9.68 -0.32
N HIS A 101 -4.82 -8.51 -0.20
CA HIS A 101 -4.28 -8.01 1.06
C HIS A 101 -5.40 -7.73 2.07
N ILE A 102 -6.42 -6.97 1.67
CA ILE A 102 -7.59 -6.67 2.51
C ILE A 102 -8.35 -7.95 2.89
N HIS A 103 -8.62 -8.83 1.92
CA HIS A 103 -9.33 -10.08 2.16
C HIS A 103 -8.56 -11.00 3.13
N SER A 104 -7.23 -11.09 2.98
CA SER A 104 -6.40 -11.87 3.90
C SER A 104 -6.36 -11.25 5.29
N ALA A 105 -6.28 -9.92 5.41
CA ALA A 105 -6.33 -9.20 6.68
C ALA A 105 -7.68 -9.41 7.40
N TYR A 106 -8.80 -9.27 6.68
CA TYR A 106 -10.15 -9.46 7.22
C TYR A 106 -10.38 -10.91 7.66
N SER A 107 -10.03 -11.88 6.81
CA SER A 107 -10.22 -13.29 7.11
C SER A 107 -9.34 -13.79 8.26
N LEU A 108 -8.11 -13.29 8.40
CA LEU A 108 -7.26 -13.56 9.56
C LEU A 108 -7.82 -12.91 10.84
N LYS A 109 -8.32 -11.67 10.75
CA LYS A 109 -9.01 -10.99 11.85
C LYS A 109 -10.23 -11.79 12.33
N GLU A 110 -11.07 -12.24 11.42
CA GLU A 110 -12.28 -13.00 11.77
C GLU A 110 -11.95 -14.36 12.38
N ARG A 111 -10.93 -15.05 11.86
CA ARG A 111 -10.44 -16.32 12.42
C ARG A 111 -9.83 -16.13 13.80
N SER A 112 -9.07 -15.05 14.02
CA SER A 112 -8.53 -14.74 15.34
C SER A 112 -9.64 -14.47 16.35
N ARG A 113 -10.72 -13.77 15.94
CA ARG A 113 -11.90 -13.52 16.79
C ARG A 113 -12.65 -14.81 17.13
N LYS A 114 -12.82 -15.71 16.15
CA LYS A 114 -13.53 -16.99 16.34
C LYS A 114 -12.72 -18.03 17.13
N ALA A 115 -11.40 -17.88 17.24
CA ALA A 115 -10.52 -18.84 17.88
C ALA A 115 -10.25 -18.55 19.37
N SER A 116 -10.77 -17.46 19.92
CA SER A 116 -10.60 -17.13 21.33
C SER A 116 -11.89 -16.53 21.87
N ASP A 117 -12.50 -17.21 22.83
CA ASP A 117 -13.74 -16.80 23.51
C ASP A 117 -13.59 -15.51 24.32
N LYS A 118 -12.35 -15.05 24.56
CA LYS A 118 -12.04 -13.78 25.23
C LYS A 118 -11.17 -12.83 24.38
N ALA A 119 -10.98 -13.10 23.09
CA ALA A 119 -10.31 -12.16 22.17
C ALA A 119 -11.27 -11.03 21.85
N ASP A 120 -11.36 -10.10 22.81
CA ASP A 120 -12.19 -8.94 22.67
C ASP A 120 -11.58 -7.96 21.65
N PHE A 121 -12.38 -6.98 21.24
CA PHE A 121 -12.09 -5.91 20.26
C PHE A 121 -10.68 -5.26 20.38
N ILE A 122 -10.03 -5.41 21.54
CA ILE A 122 -8.84 -4.70 22.01
C ILE A 122 -7.64 -5.65 22.27
N GLY A 123 -7.84 -6.94 22.51
CA GLY A 123 -6.78 -7.83 23.00
C GLY A 123 -6.78 -9.18 22.30
N GLY A 124 -5.78 -9.42 21.45
CA GLY A 124 -5.49 -10.81 21.08
C GLY A 124 -4.95 -11.53 22.30
N GLU A 125 -5.64 -12.58 22.76
CA GLU A 125 -5.20 -13.49 23.84
C GLU A 125 -3.98 -14.33 23.41
N LYS A 126 -2.89 -13.68 23.01
CA LYS A 126 -1.58 -14.31 23.08
C LYS A 126 -1.04 -14.03 24.48
N LYS A 127 -0.63 -15.10 25.17
CA LYS A 127 0.11 -14.97 26.43
C LYS A 127 1.44 -14.27 26.11
N TYR A 128 1.51 -12.96 26.30
CA TYR A 128 2.75 -12.21 26.08
C TYR A 128 3.69 -12.46 27.26
N HIS A 129 4.96 -12.72 26.95
CA HIS A 129 5.98 -13.01 27.95
C HIS A 129 6.26 -11.81 28.87
N SER A 130 5.97 -10.58 28.43
CA SER A 130 6.15 -9.36 29.22
C SER A 130 5.00 -8.35 29.04
N LYS A 131 4.82 -7.49 30.05
CA LYS A 131 3.87 -6.36 30.02
C LYS A 131 4.18 -5.37 28.89
N ARG A 132 5.47 -5.19 28.56
CA ARG A 132 5.91 -4.31 27.47
C ARG A 132 5.49 -4.85 26.10
N ASP A 133 5.63 -6.15 25.89
CA ASP A 133 5.25 -6.80 24.64
C ASP A 133 3.73 -6.78 24.43
N TYR A 134 2.96 -6.92 25.52
CA TYR A 134 1.51 -6.73 25.50
C TYR A 134 1.12 -5.30 25.08
N VAL A 135 1.74 -4.27 25.67
CA VAL A 135 1.45 -2.87 25.33
C VAL A 135 1.81 -2.56 23.87
N ALA A 136 2.97 -3.03 23.40
CA ALA A 136 3.38 -2.82 22.01
C ALA A 136 2.45 -3.52 21.01
N ALA A 137 2.03 -4.76 21.29
CA ALA A 137 1.11 -5.50 20.43
C ALA A 137 -0.32 -4.90 20.45
N ASN A 138 -0.79 -4.45 21.61
CA ASN A 138 -2.07 -3.75 21.74
C ASN A 138 -2.07 -2.41 20.97
N TYR A 139 -0.99 -1.61 21.11
CA TYR A 139 -0.85 -0.36 20.36
C TYR A 139 -0.84 -0.60 18.85
N ALA A 140 -0.01 -1.54 18.37
CA ALA A 140 0.06 -1.90 16.96
C ALA A 140 -1.29 -2.42 16.40
N SER A 141 -2.02 -3.21 17.18
CA SER A 141 -3.37 -3.69 16.80
C SER A 141 -4.37 -2.54 16.66
N ARG A 142 -4.36 -1.59 17.61
CA ARG A 142 -5.26 -0.43 17.58
C ARG A 142 -4.98 0.49 16.40
N THR A 143 -3.72 0.79 16.11
CA THR A 143 -3.35 1.67 15.00
C THR A 143 -3.64 1.00 13.65
N MET A 144 -3.28 -0.27 13.45
CA MET A 144 -3.56 -1.02 12.21
C MET A 144 -5.06 -1.09 11.85
N ARG A 145 -5.93 -1.07 12.86
CA ARG A 145 -7.38 -1.06 12.66
C ARG A 145 -7.91 0.25 12.06
N TRP A 146 -7.26 1.37 12.37
CA TRP A 146 -7.64 2.69 11.84
C TRP A 146 -6.90 3.00 10.55
N THR A 147 -5.59 2.74 10.50
CA THR A 147 -4.79 3.06 9.33
C THR A 147 -5.23 2.29 8.09
N GLY A 148 -5.64 1.02 8.20
CA GLY A 148 -6.13 0.24 7.06
C GLY A 148 -7.33 0.89 6.34
N PRO A 149 -8.46 1.17 7.04
CA PRO A 149 -9.59 1.89 6.46
C PRO A 149 -9.25 3.32 5.99
N ILE A 150 -8.40 4.06 6.72
CA ILE A 150 -7.96 5.40 6.28
C ILE A 150 -7.23 5.32 4.94
N ILE A 151 -6.32 4.35 4.77
CA ILE A 151 -5.60 4.14 3.50
C ILE A 151 -6.56 3.72 2.38
N LEU A 152 -7.57 2.90 2.68
CA LEU A 152 -8.58 2.53 1.69
C LEU A 152 -9.37 3.76 1.20
N LEU A 153 -9.84 4.60 2.13
CA LEU A 153 -10.54 5.84 1.79
C LEU A 153 -9.62 6.80 1.03
N TYR A 154 -8.37 6.93 1.47
CA TYR A 154 -7.36 7.73 0.79
C TYR A 154 -7.08 7.22 -0.63
N LEU A 155 -6.98 5.91 -0.86
CA LEU A 155 -6.78 5.37 -2.20
C LEU A 155 -7.94 5.74 -3.13
N LEU A 156 -9.18 5.64 -2.65
CA LEU A 156 -10.35 6.04 -3.43
C LEU A 156 -10.33 7.54 -3.73
N PHE A 157 -10.02 8.36 -2.72
CA PHE A 157 -9.88 9.81 -2.87
C PHE A 157 -8.76 10.17 -3.84
N HIS A 158 -7.58 9.58 -3.70
CA HIS A 158 -6.41 9.82 -4.54
C HIS A 158 -6.65 9.48 -6.01
N LEU A 159 -7.36 8.38 -6.28
CA LEU A 159 -7.79 8.04 -7.64
C LEU A 159 -8.84 9.03 -8.16
N ALA A 160 -9.83 9.41 -7.35
CA ALA A 160 -10.83 10.39 -7.74
C ALA A 160 -10.22 11.75 -8.07
N ASP A 161 -9.24 12.17 -7.27
CA ASP A 161 -8.56 13.46 -7.40
C ASP A 161 -7.64 13.51 -8.63
N LEU A 162 -6.62 12.63 -8.70
CA LEU A 162 -5.56 12.75 -9.72
C LEU A 162 -5.75 11.84 -10.94
N THR A 163 -6.52 10.75 -10.82
CA THR A 163 -6.76 9.83 -11.95
C THR A 163 -8.04 10.18 -12.71
N TRP A 164 -9.08 10.60 -12.01
CA TRP A 164 -10.37 10.92 -12.61
C TRP A 164 -10.69 12.42 -12.63
N GLY A 165 -9.93 13.27 -11.94
CA GLY A 165 -10.11 14.72 -11.97
C GLY A 165 -11.38 15.21 -11.28
N TRP A 166 -12.01 14.40 -10.43
CA TRP A 166 -13.31 14.73 -9.81
C TRP A 166 -13.25 15.98 -8.94
N TRP A 167 -12.11 16.24 -8.29
CA TRP A 167 -11.94 17.41 -7.43
C TRP A 167 -11.57 18.67 -8.20
N LEU A 168 -10.73 18.53 -9.23
CA LEU A 168 -10.28 19.64 -10.07
C LEU A 168 -11.34 20.13 -11.06
N GLY A 169 -12.25 19.25 -11.47
CA GLY A 169 -13.31 19.59 -12.43
C GLY A 169 -12.71 20.12 -13.73
N ASP A 170 -13.12 21.33 -14.13
CA ASP A 170 -12.69 21.96 -15.38
C ASP A 170 -11.18 22.31 -15.42
N ASN A 171 -10.52 22.36 -14.24
CA ASN A 171 -9.08 22.58 -14.17
C ASN A 171 -8.27 21.28 -14.39
N TYR A 172 -8.93 20.13 -14.52
CA TYR A 172 -8.23 18.87 -14.76
C TYR A 172 -7.77 18.79 -16.22
N VAL A 173 -6.47 18.63 -16.43
CA VAL A 173 -5.86 18.53 -17.76
C VAL A 173 -5.35 17.10 -18.00
N LEU A 174 -6.01 16.36 -18.88
CA LEU A 174 -5.55 15.03 -19.25
C LEU A 174 -4.20 15.11 -19.97
N GLY A 175 -3.19 14.41 -19.46
CA GLY A 175 -1.84 14.38 -20.06
C GLY A 175 -0.82 15.33 -19.42
N ASP A 176 -1.25 16.21 -18.50
CA ASP A 176 -0.36 17.07 -17.71
C ASP A 176 -0.38 16.64 -16.23
N PRO A 177 0.42 15.64 -15.82
CA PRO A 177 0.46 15.18 -14.44
C PRO A 177 1.00 16.24 -13.48
N TYR A 178 1.90 17.12 -13.93
CA TYR A 178 2.48 18.18 -13.11
C TYR A 178 1.39 19.16 -12.68
N HIS A 179 0.67 19.73 -13.65
CA HIS A 179 -0.40 20.69 -13.38
C HIS A 179 -1.47 20.11 -12.46
N ASN A 180 -1.95 18.89 -12.73
CA ASN A 180 -2.99 18.29 -11.91
C ASN A 180 -2.56 18.10 -10.44
N VAL A 181 -1.29 17.75 -10.19
CA VAL A 181 -0.79 17.64 -8.81
C VAL A 181 -0.67 19.02 -8.16
N VAL A 182 -0.07 19.99 -8.84
CA VAL A 182 0.12 21.36 -8.31
C VAL A 182 -1.23 22.02 -8.03
N ALA A 183 -2.14 22.01 -9.00
CA ALA A 183 -3.47 22.59 -8.87
C ALA A 183 -4.28 21.93 -7.74
N SER A 184 -4.23 20.61 -7.60
CA SER A 184 -4.98 19.91 -6.56
C SER A 184 -4.38 20.17 -5.17
N LEU A 185 -3.06 20.02 -5.03
CA LEU A 185 -2.37 20.21 -3.75
C LEU A 185 -2.30 21.68 -3.30
N SER A 186 -2.56 22.64 -4.19
CA SER A 186 -2.73 24.05 -3.80
C SER A 186 -3.99 24.27 -2.96
N ASN A 187 -4.99 23.38 -3.07
CA ASN A 187 -6.16 23.40 -2.21
C ASN A 187 -5.80 22.86 -0.81
N LEU A 188 -5.79 23.75 0.19
CA LEU A 188 -5.36 23.41 1.57
C LEU A 188 -6.11 22.21 2.18
N PRO A 189 -7.46 22.11 2.09
CA PRO A 189 -8.18 20.90 2.48
C PRO A 189 -7.66 19.60 1.84
N VAL A 190 -7.38 19.62 0.54
CA VAL A 190 -6.83 18.45 -0.17
C VAL A 190 -5.43 18.11 0.35
N ALA A 191 -4.55 19.10 0.46
CA ALA A 191 -3.21 18.90 0.99
C ALA A 191 -3.23 18.27 2.40
N ILE A 192 -4.13 18.70 3.28
CA ILE A 192 -4.31 18.12 4.61
C ILE A 192 -4.73 16.63 4.52
N ILE A 193 -5.65 16.28 3.62
CA ILE A 193 -6.05 14.88 3.41
C ILE A 193 -4.85 14.03 3.00
N TYR A 194 -4.04 14.50 2.04
CA TYR A 194 -2.82 13.81 1.61
C TYR A 194 -1.82 13.65 2.76
N VAL A 195 -1.59 14.70 3.57
CA VAL A 195 -0.69 14.63 4.73
C VAL A 195 -1.16 13.60 5.76
N VAL A 196 -2.43 13.68 6.18
CA VAL A 196 -2.99 12.76 7.19
C VAL A 196 -2.95 11.31 6.69
N ALA A 197 -3.30 11.10 5.42
CA ALA A 197 -3.29 9.77 4.84
C ALA A 197 -1.89 9.18 4.72
N ASN A 198 -0.88 9.98 4.34
CA ASN A 198 0.50 9.51 4.26
C ASN A 198 1.09 9.20 5.64
N VAL A 199 0.74 9.96 6.68
CA VAL A 199 1.09 9.61 8.07
C VAL A 199 0.46 8.26 8.46
N ALA A 200 -0.81 8.04 8.14
CA ALA A 200 -1.48 6.76 8.39
C ALA A 200 -0.84 5.60 7.60
N LEU A 201 -0.46 5.84 6.34
CA LEU A 201 0.22 4.88 5.47
C LEU A 201 1.57 4.45 6.07
N VAL A 202 2.37 5.41 6.54
CA VAL A 202 3.70 5.14 7.11
C VAL A 202 3.59 4.36 8.42
N ILE A 203 2.61 4.69 9.28
CA ILE A 203 2.31 3.90 10.48
C ILE A 203 1.92 2.47 10.09
N HIS A 204 1.10 2.30 9.05
CA HIS A 204 0.71 0.99 8.53
C HIS A 204 1.90 0.19 7.99
N ILE A 205 2.78 0.81 7.20
CA ILE A 205 3.98 0.19 6.64
C ILE A 205 4.93 -0.25 7.76
N PHE A 206 5.14 0.61 8.76
CA PHE A 206 6.01 0.30 9.90
C PHE A 206 5.54 -0.98 10.63
N HIS A 207 4.24 -1.07 10.93
CA HIS A 207 3.66 -2.25 11.57
C HIS A 207 3.59 -3.47 10.63
N GLY A 208 3.24 -3.26 9.37
CA GLY A 208 3.14 -4.30 8.34
C GLY A 208 4.48 -4.98 8.09
N THR A 209 5.56 -4.21 8.01
CA THR A 209 6.93 -4.70 7.82
C THR A 209 7.36 -5.60 8.99
N TRP A 210 7.01 -5.25 10.22
CA TRP A 210 7.25 -6.11 11.38
C TRP A 210 6.49 -7.44 11.31
N SER A 211 5.19 -7.39 11.00
CA SER A 211 4.32 -8.58 10.87
C SER A 211 4.72 -9.50 9.71
N LEU A 212 5.26 -8.92 8.64
CA LEU A 212 5.75 -9.62 7.46
C LEU A 212 6.91 -10.55 7.80
N PHE A 213 7.91 -10.09 8.55
CA PHE A 213 9.03 -10.94 8.96
C PHE A 213 8.57 -12.12 9.81
N GLN A 214 7.59 -11.91 10.69
CA GLN A 214 6.98 -13.00 11.47
C GLN A 214 6.22 -13.99 10.59
N SER A 215 5.49 -13.50 9.58
CA SER A 215 4.68 -14.33 8.67
C SER A 215 5.53 -15.19 7.74
N LEU A 216 6.70 -14.69 7.34
CA LEU A 216 7.68 -15.42 6.53
C LEU A 216 8.57 -16.39 7.35
N GLY A 217 8.36 -16.49 8.67
CA GLY A 217 9.13 -17.38 9.54
C GLY A 217 10.55 -16.87 9.85
N ILE A 218 10.92 -15.70 9.33
CA ILE A 218 12.18 -15.04 9.65
C ILE A 218 11.96 -14.37 11.01
N ASN A 219 12.02 -15.10 12.13
CA ASN A 219 11.83 -14.57 13.49
C ASN A 219 12.98 -15.02 14.38
N ASN A 220 14.12 -14.32 14.28
CA ASN A 220 15.31 -14.60 15.08
C ASN A 220 15.67 -13.33 15.88
N PRO A 221 15.74 -13.41 17.22
CA PRO A 221 16.02 -12.27 18.09
C PRO A 221 17.24 -11.45 17.68
N LYS A 222 18.26 -12.10 17.12
CA LYS A 222 19.51 -11.47 16.65
C LYS A 222 19.28 -10.42 15.56
N TYR A 223 18.23 -10.56 14.75
CA TYR A 223 17.93 -9.66 13.63
C TYR A 223 16.78 -8.69 13.91
N ASN A 224 16.21 -8.70 15.12
CA ASN A 224 15.06 -7.86 15.46
C ASN A 224 15.38 -6.36 15.39
N GLU A 225 16.57 -5.96 15.88
CA GLU A 225 17.00 -4.56 15.80
C GLU A 225 17.24 -4.12 14.35
N LEU A 226 17.93 -4.93 13.55
CA LEU A 226 18.16 -4.64 12.13
C LEU A 226 16.83 -4.42 11.37
N ARG A 227 15.86 -5.33 11.54
CA ARG A 227 14.55 -5.23 10.88
C ARG A 227 13.77 -3.99 11.31
N ARG A 228 13.84 -3.65 12.60
CA ARG A 228 13.18 -2.47 13.14
C ARG A 228 13.81 -1.19 12.61
N THR A 229 15.13 -1.15 12.47
CA THR A 229 15.85 -0.03 11.84
C THR A 229 15.50 0.08 10.36
N LEU A 230 15.50 -1.02 9.61
CA LEU A 230 15.09 -1.03 8.20
C LEU A 230 13.63 -0.55 8.03
N ALA A 231 12.71 -1.05 8.86
CA ALA A 231 11.31 -0.62 8.83
C ALA A 231 11.17 0.88 9.10
N LYS A 232 11.92 1.43 10.08
CA LYS A 232 11.93 2.87 10.35
C LYS A 232 12.50 3.68 9.20
N LEU A 233 13.59 3.20 8.59
CA LEU A 233 14.25 3.90 7.49
C LEU A 233 13.33 3.96 6.28
N VAL A 234 12.79 2.82 5.84
CA VAL A 234 11.85 2.76 4.71
C VAL A 234 10.61 3.62 4.98
N ALA A 235 10.02 3.50 6.17
CA ALA A 235 8.88 4.31 6.58
C ALA A 235 9.22 5.82 6.60
N GLY A 236 10.37 6.20 7.13
CA GLY A 236 10.83 7.59 7.21
C GLY A 236 11.10 8.22 5.85
N VAL A 237 11.74 7.50 4.94
CA VAL A 237 11.98 7.97 3.57
C VAL A 237 10.66 8.19 2.84
N ILE A 238 9.72 7.23 2.93
CA ILE A 238 8.38 7.36 2.32
C ILE A 238 7.62 8.55 2.93
N LEU A 239 7.74 8.74 4.25
CA LEU A 239 7.10 9.87 4.93
C LEU A 239 7.63 11.20 4.39
N VAL A 240 8.96 11.38 4.40
CA VAL A 240 9.58 12.64 3.96
C VAL A 240 9.27 12.90 2.48
N GLY A 241 9.44 11.89 1.61
CA GLY A 241 9.18 12.02 0.18
C GLY A 241 7.72 12.32 -0.13
N ASN A 242 6.76 11.65 0.51
CA ASN A 242 5.35 11.91 0.22
C ASN A 242 4.81 13.20 0.86
N LEU A 243 5.35 13.64 2.01
CA LEU A 243 4.94 14.91 2.61
C LEU A 243 5.61 16.12 1.97
N SER A 244 6.76 15.96 1.30
CA SER A 244 7.41 17.09 0.64
C SER A 244 6.57 17.65 -0.50
N PHE A 245 5.79 16.85 -1.22
CA PHE A 245 4.91 17.35 -2.30
C PHE A 245 3.86 18.37 -1.81
N PRO A 246 2.92 18.02 -0.90
CA PRO A 246 1.90 18.97 -0.45
C PRO A 246 2.52 20.17 0.27
N VAL A 247 3.61 19.99 1.02
CA VAL A 247 4.27 21.11 1.71
C VAL A 247 4.86 22.09 0.71
N LEU A 248 5.62 21.60 -0.28
CA LEU A 248 6.33 22.48 -1.21
C LEU A 248 5.37 23.20 -2.17
N VAL A 249 4.27 22.54 -2.59
CA VAL A 249 3.20 23.18 -3.35
C VAL A 249 2.52 24.26 -2.50
N GLN A 250 2.18 23.98 -1.24
CA GLN A 250 1.56 24.98 -0.36
C GLN A 250 2.46 26.18 -0.04
N THR A 251 3.79 26.00 -0.07
CA THR A 251 4.74 27.12 0.08
C THR A 251 4.97 27.91 -1.20
N GLY A 252 4.44 27.48 -2.35
CA GLY A 252 4.73 28.09 -3.65
C GLY A 252 6.17 27.88 -4.13
N LEU A 253 6.84 26.81 -3.66
CA LEU A 253 8.15 26.40 -4.18
C LEU A 253 8.01 25.49 -5.41
N ILE A 254 6.84 24.87 -5.55
CA ILE A 254 6.40 24.19 -6.77
C ILE A 254 5.10 24.86 -7.17
N ASP A 255 5.11 25.55 -8.31
CA ASP A 255 3.97 26.23 -8.88
C ASP A 255 3.97 26.08 -10.41
N ASP A 256 2.94 26.65 -11.04
CA ASP A 256 2.78 26.69 -12.50
C ASP A 256 3.24 28.03 -13.10
N ASP A 257 3.80 28.96 -12.33
CA ASP A 257 3.98 30.36 -12.75
C ASP A 257 5.12 30.53 -13.77
N ASN A 258 6.14 29.68 -13.71
CA ASN A 258 7.34 29.75 -14.57
C ASN A 258 7.40 28.65 -15.65
N ARG A 259 6.25 28.08 -16.04
CA ARG A 259 6.22 27.01 -17.04
C ARG A 259 6.48 27.51 -18.46
N THR A 260 7.19 26.70 -19.24
CA THR A 260 7.53 27.00 -20.64
C THR A 260 6.41 26.72 -21.62
N CYS A 261 5.55 25.75 -21.29
CA CYS A 261 4.35 25.39 -22.04
C CYS A 261 3.11 25.79 -21.24
N ASP A 262 2.14 26.41 -21.89
CA ASP A 262 0.89 26.83 -21.25
C ASP A 262 0.11 25.62 -20.70
N VAL A 263 -0.67 25.87 -19.64
CA VAL A 263 -1.57 24.86 -19.04
C VAL A 263 -2.50 24.32 -20.14
N GLY A 264 -2.49 23.00 -20.36
CA GLY A 264 -3.32 22.37 -21.39
C GLY A 264 -2.69 22.28 -22.78
N ASP A 265 -1.55 22.94 -23.03
CA ASP A 265 -0.79 22.73 -24.27
C ASP A 265 0.09 21.48 -24.17
N VAL A 266 -0.56 20.32 -24.20
CA VAL A 266 0.10 19.01 -24.16
C VAL A 266 0.99 18.81 -25.38
N THR A 267 0.68 19.46 -26.51
CA THR A 267 1.50 19.36 -27.74
C THR A 267 2.86 20.04 -27.55
N CYS A 268 2.88 21.20 -26.87
CA CYS A 268 4.12 21.84 -26.48
C CYS A 268 4.95 20.95 -25.55
N LEU A 269 4.31 20.31 -24.56
CA LEU A 269 4.98 19.38 -23.64
C LEU A 269 5.60 18.19 -24.39
N GLU A 270 4.85 17.57 -25.29
CA GLU A 270 5.33 16.47 -26.14
C GLU A 270 6.55 16.90 -26.97
N HIS A 271 6.47 18.05 -27.64
CA HIS A 271 7.56 18.54 -28.48
C HIS A 271 8.82 18.93 -27.69
N GLN A 272 8.67 19.39 -26.44
CA GLN A 272 9.81 19.66 -25.56
C GLN A 272 10.40 18.36 -25.01
N ALA A 273 9.58 17.37 -24.67
CA ALA A 273 10.02 16.07 -24.19
C ALA A 273 10.83 15.31 -25.24
N GLU A 274 10.47 15.40 -26.53
CA GLU A 274 11.22 14.77 -27.62
C GLU A 274 12.65 15.34 -27.82
N LYS A 275 12.95 16.51 -27.26
CA LYS A 275 14.27 17.16 -27.39
C LYS A 275 15.26 16.73 -26.31
N HIS A 276 14.82 15.97 -25.32
CA HIS A 276 15.61 15.47 -24.20
C HIS A 276 15.90 13.97 -24.35
#